data_AF-A0A7Y6ZX83-F1
#
_entry.id   AF-A0A7Y6ZX83-F1
#
_cell.length_a   1.000
_cell.length_b   1.000
_cell.length_c   1.000
_cell.angle_alpha   90.00
_cell.angle_beta   90.00
_cell.angle_gamma   90.00
#
_symmetry.space_group_name_H-M   'P 1'
#
loop_
_entity.id
_entity.type
_entity.pdbx_description
1 polymer ?
#
loop_
_entity_poly.entity_id
_entity_poly.type
_entity_poly.pdbx_seq_one_letter_code
_entity_poly.pdbx_strand_id
1 'polypeptide(L)'
;MNTFRTRLAALIAAHPTYKGKYAQLSRECGVSRKYIAHLLNDDKLDHSTSGPGLFIAARLAERLGVSLDDLAGSITPATKAANIAERFAAAIAAIERPAAPTSSAILTRHAQTGGELSGFADVIEYCDVYSCTGPTLKPVAIGRRSLSAATLGTTDPDNLARALAAAPDVATRALADHRAAIARGALTTIERLDGQMTDRPRRLRMEYIRTIVAVRAPSGEHFTLLHADPISN
;
A
#
# COMPACT_ATOMS: atom_id res chain seq x y z
N MET A 1 22.95 13.41 -1.23
CA MET A 1 21.47 13.33 -1.13
C MET A 1 21.12 13.14 0.33
N ASN A 2 20.18 13.90 0.88
CA ASN A 2 19.68 13.60 2.23
C ASN A 2 19.04 12.20 2.19
N THR A 3 19.27 11.40 3.22
CA THR A 3 18.67 10.09 3.42
C THR A 3 17.32 10.21 4.16
N PHE A 4 16.51 9.15 4.20
CA PHE A 4 15.26 9.15 4.96
C PHE A 4 15.50 9.54 6.41
N ARG A 5 16.52 8.94 7.03
CA ARG A 5 16.93 9.20 8.41
C ARG A 5 17.30 10.66 8.65
N THR A 6 18.14 11.23 7.80
CA THR A 6 18.58 12.64 7.94
C THR A 6 17.43 13.61 7.72
N ARG A 7 16.51 13.32 6.80
CA ARG A 7 15.27 14.10 6.63
C ARG A 7 14.36 14.02 7.85
N LEU A 8 14.09 12.80 8.34
CA LEU A 8 13.26 12.58 9.52
C LEU A 8 13.84 13.30 10.74
N ALA A 9 15.16 13.21 10.96
CA ALA A 9 15.84 13.90 12.05
C ALA A 9 15.71 15.43 11.92
N ALA A 10 15.93 15.99 10.72
CA ALA A 10 15.79 17.41 10.46
C ALA A 10 14.35 17.91 10.70
N LEU A 11 13.36 17.15 10.23
CA LEU A 11 11.94 17.49 10.41
C LEU A 11 11.54 17.45 11.88
N ILE A 12 11.96 16.44 12.64
CA ILE A 12 11.68 16.38 14.09
C ILE A 12 12.36 17.54 14.83
N ALA A 13 13.60 17.88 14.46
CA ALA A 13 14.35 18.97 15.08
C ALA A 13 13.74 20.35 14.78
N ALA A 14 13.12 20.51 13.60
CA ALA A 14 12.42 21.72 13.20
C ALA A 14 10.97 21.79 13.72
N HIS A 15 10.36 20.67 14.09
CA HIS A 15 8.95 20.64 14.47
C HIS A 15 8.70 21.25 15.87
N PRO A 16 7.80 22.24 16.01
CA PRO A 16 7.59 22.96 17.28
C PRO A 16 7.17 22.04 18.43
N THR A 17 6.36 21.02 18.12
CA THR A 17 5.82 20.09 19.13
C THR A 17 6.80 18.97 19.48
N TYR A 18 7.59 18.46 18.53
CA TYR A 18 8.32 17.20 18.69
C TYR A 18 9.82 17.35 18.88
N LYS A 19 10.38 18.57 18.72
CA LYS A 19 11.79 18.84 18.99
C LYS A 19 12.17 18.37 20.40
N GLY A 20 13.05 17.36 20.46
CA GLY A 20 13.49 16.74 21.73
C GLY A 20 12.46 15.84 22.42
N LYS A 21 11.25 15.69 21.88
CA LYS A 21 10.14 14.93 22.50
C LYS A 21 9.83 13.63 21.73
N TYR A 22 10.85 12.80 21.49
CA TYR A 22 10.69 11.53 20.75
C TYR A 22 9.67 10.56 21.37
N ALA A 23 9.50 10.59 22.70
CA ALA A 23 8.52 9.76 23.40
C ALA A 23 7.07 10.18 23.08
N GLN A 24 6.85 11.47 22.83
CA GLN A 24 5.55 11.98 22.41
C GLN A 24 5.28 11.56 20.96
N LEU A 25 6.24 11.78 20.06
CA LEU A 25 6.12 11.35 18.66
C LEU A 25 5.91 9.84 18.54
N SER A 26 6.67 9.01 19.26
CA SER A 26 6.51 7.55 19.20
C SER A 26 5.11 7.10 19.63
N ARG A 27 4.58 7.70 20.70
CA ARG A 27 3.23 7.42 21.21
C ARG A 27 2.16 7.85 20.20
N GLU A 28 2.30 9.02 19.59
CA GLU A 28 1.35 9.55 18.62
C GLU A 28 1.43 8.88 17.24
N CYS A 29 2.56 8.28 16.89
CA CYS A 29 2.72 7.42 15.71
C CYS A 29 2.33 5.95 16.00
N GLY A 30 2.12 5.57 17.26
CA GLY A 30 1.72 4.22 17.65
C GLY A 30 2.85 3.18 17.59
N VAL A 31 4.11 3.62 17.72
CA VAL A 31 5.31 2.78 17.69
C VAL A 31 6.10 2.88 18.99
N SER A 32 7.02 1.94 19.24
CA SER A 32 7.85 1.99 20.45
C SER A 32 8.87 3.14 20.38
N ARG A 33 9.27 3.68 21.53
CA ARG A 33 10.35 4.69 21.59
C ARG A 33 11.67 4.15 21.02
N LYS A 34 11.94 2.86 21.25
CA LYS A 34 13.09 2.14 20.67
C LYS A 34 13.03 2.13 19.14
N TYR A 35 11.84 2.03 18.57
CA TYR A 35 11.65 2.05 17.12
C TYR A 35 12.02 3.40 16.51
N ILE A 36 11.52 4.52 17.06
CA ILE A 36 11.92 5.86 16.59
C ILE A 36 13.43 6.08 16.79
N ALA A 37 14.00 5.63 17.90
CA ALA A 37 15.44 5.71 18.12
C ALA A 37 16.23 4.88 17.09
N HIS A 38 15.74 3.70 16.71
CA HIS A 38 16.32 2.88 15.66
C HIS A 38 16.26 3.60 14.30
N LEU A 39 15.09 4.17 13.93
CA LEU A 39 14.92 4.97 12.71
C LEU A 39 15.91 6.14 12.59
N LEU A 40 16.27 6.76 13.73
CA LEU A 40 17.13 7.94 13.77
C LEU A 40 18.62 7.61 13.86
N ASN A 41 18.98 6.49 14.49
CA ASN A 41 20.36 6.19 14.85
C ASN A 41 20.99 5.02 14.08
N ASP A 42 20.20 4.22 13.35
CA ASP A 42 20.76 3.13 12.57
C ASP A 42 21.15 3.62 11.17
N ASP A 43 22.43 3.84 10.95
CA ASP A 43 22.99 4.21 9.64
C ASP A 43 22.71 3.15 8.56
N LYS A 44 22.47 1.90 8.96
CA LYS A 44 22.15 0.83 8.03
C LYS A 44 20.74 0.97 7.47
N LEU A 45 19.83 1.71 8.11
CA LEU A 45 18.47 1.93 7.61
C LEU A 45 18.44 2.62 6.25
N ASP A 46 19.44 3.44 5.95
CA ASP A 46 19.55 4.10 4.65
C ASP A 46 19.88 3.08 3.52
N HIS A 47 20.26 1.85 3.88
CA HIS A 47 20.64 0.75 2.99
C HIS A 47 20.00 -0.61 3.35
N SER A 48 19.03 -0.64 4.28
CA SER A 48 18.48 -1.86 4.89
C SER A 48 16.99 -2.01 4.60
N THR A 49 16.56 -3.26 4.41
CA THR A 49 15.16 -3.69 4.26
C THR A 49 14.32 -3.58 5.55
N SER A 50 14.91 -3.08 6.65
CA SER A 50 14.26 -2.92 7.97
C SER A 50 13.64 -1.53 8.20
N GLY A 51 13.41 -0.79 7.12
CA GLY A 51 12.76 0.52 7.08
C GLY A 51 11.40 0.61 7.78
N PRO A 52 10.93 1.84 8.07
CA PRO A 52 9.54 2.02 8.44
C PRO A 52 8.65 1.57 7.29
N GLY A 53 7.73 0.64 7.58
CA GLY A 53 6.69 0.28 6.63
C GLY A 53 5.91 1.52 6.19
N LEU A 54 5.33 1.49 4.98
CA LEU A 54 4.64 2.62 4.34
C LEU A 54 3.69 3.36 5.30
N PHE A 55 2.94 2.62 6.12
CA PHE A 55 2.02 3.19 7.09
C PHE A 55 2.70 3.98 8.21
N ILE A 56 3.85 3.52 8.71
CA ILE A 56 4.61 4.24 9.74
C ILE A 56 5.26 5.49 9.15
N ALA A 57 5.79 5.39 7.93
CA ALA A 57 6.34 6.55 7.23
C ALA A 57 5.24 7.60 6.96
N ALA A 58 4.04 7.18 6.52
CA ALA A 58 2.89 8.07 6.32
C ALA A 58 2.45 8.75 7.63
N ARG A 59 2.41 8.01 8.75
CA ARG A 59 2.10 8.60 10.07
C ARG A 59 3.16 9.58 10.55
N LEU A 60 4.43 9.28 10.33
CA LEU A 60 5.51 10.20 10.67
C LEU A 60 5.39 11.50 9.87
N ALA A 61 5.15 11.39 8.57
CA ALA A 61 4.92 12.53 7.70
C ALA A 61 3.71 13.37 8.16
N GLU A 62 2.57 12.71 8.42
CA GLU A 62 1.35 13.35 8.94
C GLU A 62 1.61 14.10 10.25
N ARG A 63 2.23 13.46 11.24
CA ARG A 63 2.53 14.10 12.53
C ARG A 63 3.48 15.28 12.36
N LEU A 64 4.44 15.17 11.47
CA LEU A 64 5.40 16.24 11.19
C LEU A 64 4.82 17.33 10.26
N GLY A 65 3.57 17.21 9.83
CA GLY A 65 2.90 18.20 8.97
C GLY A 65 3.48 18.26 7.56
N VAL A 66 4.08 17.17 7.07
CA VAL A 66 4.69 17.08 5.75
C VAL A 66 4.08 15.94 4.93
N SER A 67 4.31 15.95 3.62
CA SER A 67 3.93 14.83 2.77
C SER A 67 4.88 13.64 2.96
N LEU A 68 4.40 12.46 2.60
CA LEU A 68 5.28 11.28 2.56
C LEU A 68 6.43 11.50 1.54
N ASP A 69 6.17 12.25 0.47
CA ASP A 69 7.16 12.62 -0.53
C ASP A 69 8.26 13.50 0.06
N ASP A 70 7.92 14.46 0.93
CA ASP A 70 8.91 15.28 1.65
C ASP A 70 9.81 14.41 2.56
N LEU A 71 9.23 13.40 3.21
CA LEU A 71 9.95 12.44 4.05
C LEU A 71 10.83 11.50 3.21
N ALA A 72 10.34 11.11 2.03
CA ALA A 72 11.02 10.26 1.06
C ALA A 72 12.08 11.01 0.24
N GLY A 73 12.04 12.35 0.21
CA GLY A 73 12.98 13.19 -0.54
C GLY A 73 12.56 13.49 -1.98
N SER A 74 11.30 13.27 -2.33
CA SER A 74 10.72 13.57 -3.63
C SER A 74 10.19 15.00 -3.63
N ILE A 75 10.69 15.86 -4.53
CA ILE A 75 10.22 17.24 -4.67
C ILE A 75 8.95 17.22 -5.54
N THR A 76 7.77 17.14 -4.93
CA THR A 76 6.50 17.42 -5.61
C THR A 76 5.57 18.20 -4.67
N PRO A 77 4.81 19.21 -5.14
CA PRO A 77 4.03 20.07 -4.27
C PRO A 77 2.96 19.30 -3.49
N ALA A 78 2.87 19.59 -2.19
CA ALA A 78 2.02 18.93 -1.22
C ALA A 78 0.53 18.94 -1.61
N THR A 79 0.01 17.80 -2.06
CA THR A 79 -1.42 17.51 -1.97
C THR A 79 -1.74 17.23 -0.51
N LYS A 80 -2.52 18.14 0.11
CA LYS A 80 -2.96 18.09 1.51
C LYS A 80 -3.22 16.66 2.00
N ALA A 81 -2.62 16.31 3.13
CA ALA A 81 -2.85 15.08 3.86
C ALA A 81 -4.35 14.88 4.12
N ALA A 82 -5.00 14.11 3.26
CA ALA A 82 -6.33 13.59 3.54
C ALA A 82 -6.19 12.55 4.66
N ASN A 83 -7.04 12.69 5.67
CA ASN A 83 -7.02 11.97 6.93
C ASN A 83 -6.85 10.45 6.70
N ILE A 84 -5.75 9.87 7.19
CA ILE A 84 -5.44 8.44 7.03
C ILE A 84 -6.58 7.58 7.59
N ALA A 85 -7.26 8.05 8.64
CA ALA A 85 -8.42 7.37 9.22
C ALA A 85 -9.60 7.31 8.24
N GLU A 86 -9.85 8.37 7.47
CA GLU A 86 -10.90 8.40 6.45
C GLU A 86 -10.55 7.47 5.28
N ARG A 87 -9.29 7.45 4.85
CA ARG A 87 -8.81 6.51 3.81
C ARG A 87 -8.90 5.06 4.28
N PHE A 88 -8.62 4.81 5.55
CA PHE A 88 -8.71 3.47 6.15
C PHE A 88 -10.17 3.04 6.32
N ALA A 89 -11.05 3.93 6.76
CA ALA A 89 -12.49 3.68 6.83
C ALA A 89 -13.08 3.44 5.43
N ALA A 90 -12.64 4.22 4.43
CA ALA A 90 -13.02 4.02 3.04
C ALA A 90 -12.51 2.68 2.50
N ALA A 91 -11.29 2.27 2.85
CA ALA A 91 -10.74 0.96 2.50
C ALA A 91 -11.55 -0.19 3.11
N ILE A 92 -11.89 -0.11 4.41
CA ILE A 92 -12.77 -1.09 5.06
C ILE A 92 -14.14 -1.15 4.35
N ALA A 93 -14.79 0.00 4.18
CA ALA A 93 -16.10 0.09 3.55
C ALA A 93 -16.09 -0.33 2.07
N ALA A 94 -14.95 -0.24 1.38
CA ALA A 94 -14.82 -0.71 0.01
C ALA A 94 -14.75 -2.23 -0.09
N ILE A 95 -14.16 -2.86 0.91
CA ILE A 95 -13.97 -4.32 0.97
C ILE A 95 -15.22 -5.02 1.54
N GLU A 96 -15.90 -4.47 2.56
CA GLU A 96 -17.09 -5.08 3.21
C GLU A 96 -18.40 -5.00 2.37
N ARG A 97 -18.31 -4.90 1.05
CA ARG A 97 -19.49 -4.69 0.20
C ARG A 97 -20.27 -5.99 -0.03
N PRO A 98 -21.61 -6.01 0.18
CA PRO A 98 -22.44 -7.21 0.01
C PRO A 98 -22.45 -7.84 -1.40
N ALA A 99 -21.89 -7.15 -2.40
CA ALA A 99 -21.85 -7.57 -3.80
C ALA A 99 -20.42 -7.65 -4.37
N ALA A 100 -19.39 -7.55 -3.53
CA ALA A 100 -18.02 -7.77 -3.99
C ALA A 100 -17.81 -9.26 -4.32
N PRO A 101 -17.05 -9.58 -5.39
CA PRO A 101 -16.63 -10.94 -5.64
C PRO A 101 -15.75 -11.42 -4.49
N THR A 102 -15.82 -12.70 -4.15
CA THR A 102 -14.89 -13.31 -3.18
C THR A 102 -13.62 -13.77 -3.89
N SER A 103 -12.56 -13.98 -3.12
CA SER A 103 -11.30 -14.58 -3.59
C SER A 103 -11.53 -15.92 -4.28
N SER A 104 -12.41 -16.76 -3.72
CA SER A 104 -12.81 -18.04 -4.31
C SER A 104 -13.52 -17.85 -5.65
N ALA A 105 -14.35 -16.82 -5.81
CA ALA A 105 -14.99 -16.51 -7.09
C ALA A 105 -13.97 -16.06 -8.16
N ILE A 106 -12.98 -15.25 -7.77
CA ILE A 106 -11.88 -14.85 -8.66
C ILE A 106 -11.06 -16.07 -9.13
N LEU A 107 -10.70 -16.97 -8.20
CA LEU A 107 -9.95 -18.19 -8.53
C LEU A 107 -10.77 -19.15 -9.41
N THR A 108 -12.05 -19.35 -9.10
CA THR A 108 -12.95 -20.21 -9.90
C THR A 108 -13.04 -19.70 -11.33
N ARG A 109 -13.20 -18.39 -11.49
CA ARG A 109 -13.25 -17.74 -12.79
C ARG A 109 -11.94 -17.86 -13.55
N HIS A 110 -10.80 -17.68 -12.88
CA HIS A 110 -9.49 -17.89 -13.50
C HIS A 110 -9.38 -19.32 -14.07
N ALA A 111 -9.83 -20.33 -13.33
CA ALA A 111 -9.84 -21.71 -13.81
C ALA A 111 -10.81 -21.92 -14.99
N GLN A 112 -12.01 -21.35 -14.95
CA GLN A 112 -13.03 -21.48 -16.00
C GLN A 112 -12.64 -20.81 -17.32
N THR A 113 -11.94 -19.68 -17.24
CA THR A 113 -11.57 -18.85 -18.40
C THR A 113 -10.16 -19.14 -18.91
N GLY A 114 -9.43 -20.05 -18.26
CA GLY A 114 -8.02 -20.31 -18.56
C GLY A 114 -7.10 -19.10 -18.36
N GLY A 115 -7.52 -18.12 -17.56
CA GLY A 115 -6.79 -16.87 -17.35
C GLY A 115 -6.93 -15.85 -18.47
N GLU A 116 -8.00 -15.88 -19.27
CA GLU A 116 -8.28 -14.79 -20.22
C GLU A 116 -8.78 -13.53 -19.51
N LEU A 117 -8.17 -12.37 -19.77
CA LEU A 117 -8.51 -11.10 -19.13
C LEU A 117 -9.98 -10.69 -19.41
N SER A 118 -10.49 -10.97 -20.61
CA SER A 118 -11.89 -10.73 -21.00
C SER A 118 -12.89 -11.48 -20.10
N GLY A 119 -12.49 -12.63 -19.54
CA GLY A 119 -13.29 -13.42 -18.61
C GLY A 119 -13.58 -12.73 -17.27
N PHE A 120 -12.89 -11.62 -16.97
CA PHE A 120 -13.04 -10.85 -15.73
C PHE A 120 -13.84 -9.56 -15.90
N ALA A 121 -14.48 -9.33 -17.05
CA ALA A 121 -15.11 -8.04 -17.37
C ALA A 121 -16.10 -7.51 -16.31
N ASP A 122 -16.91 -8.38 -15.70
CA ASP A 122 -17.90 -8.01 -14.66
C ASP A 122 -17.32 -7.89 -13.25
N VAL A 123 -16.07 -8.33 -13.01
CA VAL A 123 -15.38 -8.17 -11.71
C VAL A 123 -14.17 -7.24 -11.79
N ILE A 124 -13.80 -6.76 -12.98
CA ILE A 124 -12.60 -5.95 -13.20
C ILE A 124 -12.62 -4.65 -12.40
N GLU A 125 -13.81 -4.12 -12.10
CA GLU A 125 -13.93 -2.91 -11.27
C GLU A 125 -13.46 -3.12 -9.83
N TYR A 126 -13.36 -4.36 -9.35
CA TYR A 126 -12.87 -4.72 -8.01
C TYR A 126 -11.38 -5.13 -7.99
N CYS A 127 -10.73 -5.09 -9.16
CA CYS A 127 -9.37 -5.59 -9.34
C CYS A 127 -8.43 -4.48 -9.82
N ASP A 128 -7.17 -4.58 -9.41
CA ASP A 128 -6.08 -3.78 -9.98
C ASP A 128 -5.30 -4.62 -10.99
N VAL A 129 -4.99 -4.03 -12.14
CA VAL A 129 -4.27 -4.68 -13.24
C VAL A 129 -2.82 -4.21 -13.20
N TYR A 130 -1.88 -5.16 -13.24
CA TYR A 130 -0.45 -4.86 -13.28
C TYR A 130 0.26 -5.56 -14.42
N SER A 131 1.25 -4.87 -14.98
CA SER A 131 2.26 -5.45 -15.86
C SER A 131 3.54 -5.74 -15.05
N CYS A 132 4.12 -6.91 -15.30
CA CYS A 132 5.28 -7.43 -14.58
C CYS A 132 6.44 -7.79 -15.53
N THR A 133 6.38 -7.31 -16.78
CA THR A 133 7.37 -7.61 -17.83
C THR A 133 8.71 -6.91 -17.59
N GLY A 134 8.70 -5.82 -16.81
CA GLY A 134 9.89 -5.04 -16.48
C GLY A 134 10.56 -5.41 -15.14
N PRO A 135 11.61 -4.65 -14.76
CA PRO A 135 12.27 -4.78 -13.45
C PRO A 135 11.43 -4.23 -12.30
N THR A 136 10.32 -3.53 -12.60
CA THR A 136 9.43 -2.89 -11.63
C THR A 136 7.99 -3.34 -11.86
N LEU A 137 7.21 -3.41 -10.78
CA LEU A 137 5.78 -3.63 -10.87
C LEU A 137 5.09 -2.36 -11.40
N LYS A 138 4.38 -2.46 -12.53
CA LYS A 138 3.71 -1.32 -13.15
C LYS A 138 2.19 -1.48 -13.05
N PRO A 139 1.48 -0.62 -12.29
CA PRO A 139 0.03 -0.53 -12.39
C PRO A 139 -0.38 -0.09 -13.80
N VAL A 140 -1.35 -0.79 -14.39
CA VAL A 140 -1.89 -0.51 -15.73
C VAL A 140 -3.30 0.05 -15.63
N ALA A 141 -4.11 -0.49 -14.73
CA ALA A 141 -5.47 -0.02 -14.46
C ALA A 141 -5.82 -0.27 -13.00
N ILE A 142 -6.58 0.63 -12.38
CA ILE A 142 -7.06 0.51 -11.01
C ILE A 142 -8.57 0.39 -11.04
N GLY A 143 -9.11 -0.69 -10.48
CA GLY A 143 -10.55 -0.90 -10.39
C GLY A 143 -11.19 0.18 -9.52
N ARG A 144 -12.32 0.76 -9.96
CA ARG A 144 -13.03 1.82 -9.19
C ARG A 144 -13.44 1.40 -7.78
N ARG A 145 -13.60 0.10 -7.58
CA ARG A 145 -14.02 -0.55 -6.34
C ARG A 145 -12.87 -1.34 -5.70
N SER A 146 -11.65 -1.26 -6.22
CA SER A 146 -10.50 -1.94 -5.63
C SER A 146 -10.07 -1.29 -4.31
N LEU A 147 -9.29 -2.05 -3.55
CA LEU A 147 -8.68 -1.56 -2.32
C LEU A 147 -7.74 -0.38 -2.58
N SER A 148 -6.97 -0.41 -3.68
CA SER A 148 -6.09 0.72 -4.04
C SER A 148 -6.88 1.98 -4.36
N ALA A 149 -7.99 1.89 -5.10
CA ALA A 149 -8.84 3.05 -5.37
C ALA A 149 -9.42 3.67 -4.09
N ALA A 150 -9.91 2.83 -3.18
CA ALA A 150 -10.44 3.28 -1.90
C ALA A 150 -9.36 3.92 -1.01
N THR A 151 -8.16 3.34 -1.00
CA THR A 151 -7.04 3.82 -0.18
C THR A 151 -6.47 5.14 -0.70
N LEU A 152 -6.31 5.27 -2.02
CA LEU A 152 -5.71 6.44 -2.65
C LEU A 152 -6.73 7.55 -2.93
N GLY A 153 -8.02 7.22 -2.98
CA GLY A 153 -9.09 8.14 -3.38
C GLY A 153 -9.09 8.47 -4.87
N THR A 154 -8.47 7.63 -5.69
CA THR A 154 -8.30 7.83 -7.14
C THR A 154 -8.10 6.50 -7.86
N THR A 155 -8.49 6.42 -9.14
CA THR A 155 -8.22 5.26 -10.01
C THR A 155 -7.07 5.49 -10.98
N ASP A 156 -6.32 6.56 -10.81
CA ASP A 156 -5.17 6.88 -11.64
C ASP A 156 -4.00 5.92 -11.32
N PRO A 157 -3.57 5.07 -12.27
CA PRO A 157 -2.47 4.12 -12.08
C PRO A 157 -1.15 4.81 -11.74
N ASP A 158 -0.92 6.05 -12.19
CA ASP A 158 0.32 6.77 -11.94
C ASP A 158 0.45 7.15 -10.46
N ASN A 159 -0.67 7.40 -9.77
CA ASN A 159 -0.65 7.62 -8.32
C ASN A 159 -0.23 6.37 -7.56
N LEU A 160 -0.71 5.19 -7.98
CA LEU A 160 -0.25 3.94 -7.37
C LEU A 160 1.20 3.64 -7.72
N ALA A 161 1.64 3.94 -8.95
CA ALA A 161 3.03 3.78 -9.36
C ALA A 161 3.96 4.67 -8.53
N ARG A 162 3.59 5.94 -8.30
CA ARG A 162 4.32 6.84 -7.39
C ARG A 162 4.36 6.31 -5.96
N ALA A 163 3.23 5.81 -5.44
CA ALA A 163 3.17 5.23 -4.10
C ALA A 163 4.07 3.99 -3.95
N LEU A 164 4.13 3.14 -4.99
CA LEU A 164 5.04 1.99 -5.03
C LEU A 164 6.50 2.44 -5.12
N ALA A 165 6.81 3.44 -5.96
CA ALA A 165 8.17 3.98 -6.09
C ALA A 165 8.67 4.63 -4.79
N ALA A 166 7.78 5.25 -4.02
CA ALA A 166 8.08 5.80 -2.69
C ALA A 166 8.32 4.71 -1.63
N ALA A 167 7.95 3.46 -1.91
CA ALA A 167 8.10 2.31 -1.01
C ALA A 167 8.79 1.12 -1.72
N PRO A 168 10.08 1.23 -2.06
CA PRO A 168 10.78 0.26 -2.91
C PRO A 168 10.78 -1.17 -2.36
N ASP A 169 10.81 -1.35 -1.03
CA ASP A 169 10.70 -2.68 -0.41
C ASP A 169 9.31 -3.30 -0.65
N VAL A 170 8.26 -2.49 -0.58
CA VAL A 170 6.88 -2.93 -0.86
C VAL A 170 6.74 -3.26 -2.33
N ALA A 171 7.27 -2.40 -3.21
CA ALA A 171 7.26 -2.65 -4.65
C ALA A 171 8.04 -3.91 -5.03
N THR A 172 9.17 -4.18 -4.37
CA THR A 172 9.98 -5.39 -4.60
C THR A 172 9.24 -6.65 -4.18
N ARG A 173 8.64 -6.65 -2.98
CA ARG A 173 7.82 -7.80 -2.52
C ARG A 173 6.60 -8.00 -3.40
N ALA A 174 5.88 -6.92 -3.72
CA ALA A 174 4.73 -7.00 -4.61
C ALA A 174 5.16 -7.56 -5.98
N LEU A 175 6.23 -7.07 -6.58
CA LEU A 175 6.75 -7.62 -7.83
C LEU A 175 7.06 -9.12 -7.73
N ALA A 176 7.67 -9.56 -6.63
CA ALA A 176 7.96 -10.98 -6.39
C ALA A 176 6.67 -11.83 -6.32
N ASP A 177 5.65 -11.35 -5.60
CA ASP A 177 4.35 -12.01 -5.48
C ASP A 177 3.64 -12.10 -6.83
N HIS A 178 3.63 -11.01 -7.60
CA HIS A 178 3.03 -10.97 -8.92
C HIS A 178 3.76 -11.91 -9.90
N ARG A 179 5.09 -11.98 -9.83
CA ARG A 179 5.89 -12.96 -10.61
C ARG A 179 5.61 -14.40 -10.17
N ALA A 180 5.46 -14.65 -8.87
CA ALA A 180 5.09 -15.96 -8.36
C ALA A 180 3.68 -16.38 -8.85
N ALA A 181 2.73 -15.44 -8.90
CA ALA A 181 1.40 -15.67 -9.47
C ALA A 181 1.48 -16.00 -10.96
N ILE A 182 2.30 -15.29 -11.75
CA ILE A 182 2.54 -15.62 -13.17
C ILE A 182 3.08 -17.05 -13.33
N ALA A 183 4.05 -17.44 -12.50
CA ALA A 183 4.67 -18.77 -12.59
C ALA A 183 3.72 -19.90 -12.15
N ARG A 184 2.80 -19.64 -11.22
CA ARG A 184 1.92 -20.65 -10.61
C ARG A 184 0.46 -20.59 -11.11
N GLY A 185 0.12 -19.59 -11.92
CA GLY A 185 -1.25 -19.24 -12.31
C GLY A 185 -1.98 -18.35 -11.31
N ALA A 186 -1.80 -18.57 -10.01
CA ALA A 186 -2.36 -17.72 -8.96
C ALA A 186 -1.53 -17.72 -7.68
N LEU A 187 -1.74 -16.71 -6.84
CA LEU A 187 -1.20 -16.59 -5.49
C LEU A 187 -2.27 -15.99 -4.58
N THR A 188 -2.50 -16.61 -3.43
CA THR A 188 -3.38 -16.08 -2.39
C THR A 188 -2.62 -15.94 -1.09
N THR A 189 -2.71 -14.78 -0.43
CA THR A 189 -2.11 -14.52 0.87
C THR A 189 -3.13 -13.89 1.81
N ILE A 190 -2.90 -14.01 3.12
CA ILE A 190 -3.64 -13.23 4.11
C ILE A 190 -2.79 -12.02 4.44
N GLU A 191 -3.35 -10.84 4.24
CA GLU A 191 -2.71 -9.56 4.49
C GLU A 191 -3.42 -8.85 5.64
N ARG A 192 -2.70 -7.94 6.29
CA ARG A 192 -3.23 -7.16 7.42
C ARG A 192 -3.01 -5.68 7.19
N LEU A 193 -4.08 -4.91 7.34
CA LEU A 193 -4.04 -3.46 7.49
C LEU A 193 -4.17 -3.10 8.97
N ASP A 194 -3.27 -2.25 9.46
CA ASP A 194 -3.29 -1.74 10.84
C ASP A 194 -3.19 -0.20 10.84
N GLY A 195 -4.29 0.44 11.24
CA GLY A 195 -4.49 1.87 11.30
C GLY A 195 -4.76 2.33 12.73
N GLN A 196 -4.44 3.58 13.04
CA GLN A 196 -4.86 4.22 14.27
C GLN A 196 -5.70 5.41 13.85
N MET A 197 -6.92 5.49 14.36
CA MET A 197 -7.78 6.63 14.10
C MET A 197 -7.13 7.89 14.69
N THR A 198 -7.14 8.96 13.92
CA THR A 198 -6.57 10.26 14.31
C THR A 198 -7.50 11.03 15.23
N ASP A 199 -8.81 10.82 15.09
CA ASP A 199 -9.89 11.43 15.85
C ASP A 199 -10.29 10.63 17.11
N ARG A 200 -9.91 9.34 17.19
CA ARG A 200 -10.21 8.46 18.34
C ARG A 200 -9.02 7.54 18.64
N PRO A 201 -8.72 7.24 19.92
CA PRO A 201 -7.66 6.29 20.28
C PRO A 201 -8.10 4.83 20.04
N ARG A 202 -8.54 4.50 18.83
CA ARG A 202 -8.88 3.15 18.40
C ARG A 202 -7.89 2.71 17.33
N ARG A 203 -7.38 1.49 17.48
CA ARG A 203 -6.67 0.79 16.41
C ARG A 203 -7.70 0.08 15.54
N LEU A 204 -7.66 0.35 14.24
CA LEU A 204 -8.38 -0.38 13.22
C LEU A 204 -7.45 -1.45 12.70
N ARG A 205 -7.80 -2.72 12.92
CA ARG A 205 -7.13 -3.87 12.28
C ARG A 205 -8.13 -4.48 11.32
N MET A 206 -7.71 -4.69 10.08
CA MET A 206 -8.46 -5.45 9.11
C MET A 206 -7.54 -6.51 8.53
N GLU A 207 -8.03 -7.74 8.45
CA GLU A 207 -7.37 -8.81 7.72
C GLU A 207 -8.17 -9.08 6.46
N TYR A 208 -7.47 -9.29 5.36
CA TYR A 208 -8.09 -9.52 4.07
C TYR A 208 -7.29 -10.57 3.30
N ILE A 209 -8.00 -11.32 2.47
CA ILE A 209 -7.41 -12.24 1.52
C ILE A 209 -7.00 -11.41 0.30
N ARG A 210 -5.72 -11.45 -0.02
CA ARG A 210 -5.18 -10.90 -1.27
C ARG A 210 -5.04 -12.03 -2.26
N THR A 211 -5.73 -11.92 -3.39
CA THR A 211 -5.65 -12.88 -4.49
C THR A 211 -5.05 -12.21 -5.71
N ILE A 212 -3.97 -12.79 -6.23
CA ILE A 212 -3.34 -12.41 -7.48
C ILE A 212 -3.51 -13.55 -8.46
N VAL A 213 -4.11 -13.27 -9.62
CA VAL A 213 -4.22 -14.26 -10.71
C VAL A 213 -3.48 -13.77 -11.95
N ALA A 214 -2.80 -14.67 -12.63
CA ALA A 214 -2.18 -14.39 -13.91
C ALA A 214 -3.26 -14.30 -14.99
N VAL A 215 -3.19 -13.31 -15.86
CA VAL A 215 -4.15 -13.16 -16.97
C VAL A 215 -3.46 -12.80 -18.26
N ARG A 216 -4.10 -13.14 -19.39
CA ARG A 216 -3.63 -12.83 -20.74
C ARG A 216 -4.66 -11.97 -21.44
N ALA A 217 -4.21 -10.87 -22.04
CA ALA A 217 -5.04 -10.09 -22.96
C ALA A 217 -5.19 -10.83 -24.31
N PRO A 218 -6.19 -10.47 -25.13
CA PRO A 218 -6.34 -11.02 -26.49
C PRO A 218 -5.11 -10.80 -27.38
N SER A 219 -4.32 -9.75 -27.10
CA SER A 219 -3.05 -9.47 -27.78
C SER A 219 -1.92 -10.45 -27.42
N GLY A 220 -2.13 -11.34 -26.45
CA GLY A 220 -1.11 -12.25 -25.90
C GLY A 220 -0.27 -11.65 -24.77
N GLU A 221 -0.47 -10.37 -24.42
CA GLU A 221 0.25 -9.74 -23.32
C GLU A 221 -0.17 -10.32 -21.97
N HIS A 222 0.81 -10.55 -21.09
CA HIS A 222 0.60 -11.10 -19.75
C HIS A 222 0.50 -9.99 -18.72
N PHE A 223 -0.56 -10.08 -17.92
CA PHE A 223 -0.81 -9.22 -16.77
C PHE A 223 -1.10 -10.07 -15.54
N THR A 224 -1.33 -9.38 -14.44
CA THR A 224 -1.89 -9.95 -13.23
C THR A 224 -3.05 -9.10 -12.75
N LEU A 225 -4.09 -9.74 -12.25
CA LEU A 225 -5.18 -9.10 -11.51
C LEU A 225 -4.96 -9.30 -10.02
N LEU A 226 -4.97 -8.22 -9.26
CA LEU A 226 -4.98 -8.24 -7.80
C LEU A 226 -6.38 -7.90 -7.30
N HIS A 227 -6.91 -8.75 -6.45
CA HIS A 227 -8.17 -8.56 -5.75
C HIS A 227 -7.95 -8.68 -4.23
N ALA A 228 -8.74 -7.94 -3.45
CA ALA A 228 -8.73 -7.93 -2.00
C ALA A 228 -10.14 -8.16 -1.46
N ASP A 229 -10.28 -9.15 -0.58
CA ASP A 229 -11.54 -9.71 -0.07
C ASP A 229 -11.48 -9.75 1.47
N PRO A 230 -12.47 -9.26 2.23
CA PRO A 230 -12.36 -9.22 3.68
C PRO A 230 -12.39 -10.64 4.26
N ILE A 231 -11.65 -10.85 5.35
CA ILE A 231 -11.92 -12.00 6.20
C ILE A 231 -13.08 -11.62 7.11
N SER A 232 -14.29 -12.01 6.73
CA SER A 232 -15.47 -11.90 7.59
C SER A 232 -15.24 -12.73 8.85
N ASN A 233 -15.30 -12.10 10.03
CA ASN A 233 -15.38 -12.81 11.31
C ASN A 233 -16.79 -13.36 11.54
#